data_AF-A0A9X9SQD7-F1
#
_entry.id   AF-A0A9X9SQD7-F1
#
_cell.length_a   1.000
_cell.length_b   1.000
_cell.length_c   1.000
_cell.angle_alpha   90.00
_cell.angle_beta   90.00
_cell.angle_gamma   90.00
#
_symmetry.space_group_name_H-M   'P 1'
#
loop_
_entity.id
_entity.type
_entity.pdbx_description
1 polymer ?
#
loop_
_entity_poly.entity_id
_entity_poly.type
_entity_poly.pdbx_seq_one_letter_code
_entity_poly.pdbx_strand_id
1 'polypeptide(L)'
;MSLATDYFSRQTPIVEKLVAYGFEKRDNGYFYNERFMEGEFEAQLRIDEAGNIWDRVIDCDLEEDYLPLQQAAWQGTYTGQVRAAYLELLERLSVACFEVTPFQSMQANRLAKHITKEWSDPMDYPFEKHPDLATYRVGGKWYAMIFSLLADKLDQIPERLVGQTCEVMTVKVNPKDLPQLLQQEGIYPAYHMSKNNWVSVVLDDKVTDDQLWGLATQSRQLVNPNGLSNPNSPDYWVIPANLKYYDIDAEFAANDVILWTQKAGIAVGDYVLIYITAPVKSIRYACQVLETDIPNEGYRKNPNIDKLMRLRKCQQYKDGLLSLDLMKEHGVAAVRGPRRLSPQLIAFLKEKEYFKENN
;
A
#
# COMPACT_ATOMS: atom_id res chain seq x y z
N MET A 1 -23.91 -11.57 16.13
CA MET A 1 -22.86 -12.39 15.50
C MET A 1 -22.65 -13.59 16.39
N SER A 2 -22.24 -14.73 15.81
CA SER A 2 -21.91 -15.91 16.59
C SER A 2 -20.50 -15.81 17.15
N LEU A 3 -20.16 -16.68 18.09
CA LEU A 3 -18.89 -16.59 18.81
C LEU A 3 -17.69 -16.79 17.87
N ALA A 4 -17.77 -17.71 16.90
CA ALA A 4 -16.68 -17.91 15.96
C ALA A 4 -16.51 -16.71 15.01
N THR A 5 -17.60 -16.12 14.51
CA THR A 5 -17.53 -14.91 13.67
C THR A 5 -16.79 -13.77 14.39
N ASP A 6 -17.10 -13.54 15.66
CA ASP A 6 -16.43 -12.51 16.45
C ASP A 6 -14.94 -12.86 16.71
N TYR A 7 -14.66 -14.12 17.05
CA TYR A 7 -13.30 -14.61 17.36
C TYR A 7 -12.34 -14.49 16.16
N PHE A 8 -12.81 -14.81 14.96
CA PHE A 8 -12.03 -14.78 13.73
C PHE A 8 -12.16 -13.45 12.95
N SER A 9 -12.83 -12.44 13.51
CA SER A 9 -13.10 -11.17 12.82
C SER A 9 -11.87 -10.44 12.27
N ARG A 10 -10.66 -10.70 12.78
CA ARG A 10 -9.37 -10.17 12.25
C ARG A 10 -8.42 -11.26 11.82
N GLN A 11 -8.98 -12.34 11.29
CA GLN A 11 -8.21 -13.48 10.82
C GLN A 11 -8.76 -13.93 9.48
N THR A 12 -7.87 -14.36 8.59
CA THR A 12 -8.26 -14.92 7.29
C THR A 12 -7.92 -16.41 7.25
N PRO A 13 -8.85 -17.27 6.82
CA PRO A 13 -8.57 -18.69 6.65
C PRO A 13 -7.57 -18.94 5.51
N ILE A 14 -6.64 -19.85 5.74
CA ILE A 14 -5.71 -20.35 4.73
C ILE A 14 -6.27 -21.66 4.19
N VAL A 15 -6.81 -21.62 2.96
CA VAL A 15 -7.55 -22.73 2.33
C VAL A 15 -6.78 -24.04 2.36
N GLU A 16 -5.48 -24.01 2.04
CA GLU A 16 -4.65 -25.21 2.01
C GLU A 16 -4.54 -25.86 3.40
N LYS A 17 -4.50 -25.03 4.45
CA LYS A 17 -4.40 -25.51 5.83
C LYS A 17 -5.74 -26.03 6.36
N LEU A 18 -6.86 -25.44 5.95
CA LEU A 18 -8.20 -25.94 6.30
C LEU A 18 -8.35 -27.41 5.89
N VAL A 19 -8.08 -27.71 4.62
CA VAL A 19 -8.20 -29.08 4.09
C VAL A 19 -7.21 -30.03 4.77
N ALA A 20 -5.97 -29.58 4.99
CA ALA A 20 -4.96 -30.39 5.67
C ALA A 20 -5.29 -30.67 7.14
N TYR A 21 -5.99 -29.76 7.82
CA TYR A 21 -6.40 -29.91 9.21
C TYR A 21 -7.59 -30.87 9.38
N GLY A 22 -8.45 -30.98 8.35
CA GLY A 22 -9.60 -31.89 8.35
C GLY A 22 -10.93 -31.25 7.95
N PHE A 23 -10.94 -30.03 7.40
CA PHE A 23 -12.15 -29.48 6.81
C PHE A 23 -12.51 -30.23 5.52
N GLU A 24 -13.79 -30.57 5.39
CA GLU A 24 -14.34 -31.16 4.19
C GLU A 24 -14.77 -30.05 3.21
N LYS A 25 -14.17 -30.05 2.02
CA LYS A 25 -14.61 -29.19 0.93
C LYS A 25 -15.90 -29.74 0.30
N ARG A 26 -16.93 -28.91 0.24
CA ARG A 26 -18.22 -29.19 -0.43
C ARG A 26 -18.56 -28.01 -1.37
N ASP A 27 -19.57 -28.16 -2.24
CA ASP A 27 -19.87 -27.19 -3.31
C ASP A 27 -20.04 -25.72 -2.83
N ASN A 28 -20.39 -25.50 -1.56
CA ASN A 28 -20.68 -24.18 -0.99
C ASN A 28 -19.75 -23.80 0.20
N GLY A 29 -18.54 -24.36 0.27
CA GLY A 29 -17.52 -23.98 1.25
C GLY A 29 -16.80 -25.15 1.93
N TYR A 30 -16.16 -24.85 3.05
CA TYR A 30 -15.39 -25.76 3.90
C TYR A 30 -16.16 -26.02 5.19
N PHE A 31 -16.31 -27.29 5.56
CA PHE A 31 -17.10 -27.72 6.71
C PHE A 31 -16.22 -28.47 7.71
N TYR A 32 -16.39 -28.20 8.99
CA TYR A 32 -15.65 -28.87 10.05
C TYR A 32 -16.55 -29.17 11.23
N ASN A 33 -16.56 -30.43 11.65
CA ASN A 33 -17.32 -30.88 12.81
C ASN A 33 -16.35 -31.53 13.80
N GLU A 34 -16.46 -31.16 15.07
CA GLU A 34 -15.68 -31.76 16.14
C GLU A 34 -16.49 -31.85 17.42
N ARG A 35 -16.48 -33.04 18.03
CA ARG A 35 -17.07 -33.26 19.34
C ARG A 35 -16.10 -32.85 20.44
N PHE A 36 -16.61 -32.21 21.48
CA PHE A 36 -15.83 -31.73 22.62
C PHE A 36 -16.58 -32.01 23.93
N MET A 37 -15.92 -31.79 25.07
CA MET A 37 -16.43 -32.15 26.41
C MET A 37 -16.92 -33.60 26.46
N GLU A 38 -16.00 -34.54 26.20
CA GLU A 38 -16.29 -35.99 26.23
C GLU A 38 -17.42 -36.45 25.29
N GLY A 39 -17.80 -35.62 24.31
CA GLY A 39 -18.83 -35.92 23.32
C GLY A 39 -20.21 -35.38 23.65
N GLU A 40 -20.36 -34.66 24.77
CA GLU A 40 -21.61 -33.99 25.16
C GLU A 40 -22.02 -32.89 24.17
N PHE A 41 -21.05 -32.29 23.48
CA PHE A 41 -21.31 -31.24 22.50
C PHE A 41 -20.58 -31.47 21.17
N GLU A 42 -21.16 -30.97 20.08
CA GLU A 42 -20.58 -30.97 18.75
C GLU A 42 -20.51 -29.53 18.19
N ALA A 43 -19.30 -29.06 17.89
CA ALA A 43 -19.10 -27.82 17.16
C ALA A 43 -19.19 -28.10 15.66
N GLN A 44 -19.99 -27.32 14.95
CA GLN A 44 -20.14 -27.37 13.49
C GLN A 44 -19.80 -26.00 12.90
N LEU A 45 -18.71 -25.94 12.14
CA LEU A 45 -18.22 -24.73 11.50
C LEU A 45 -18.37 -24.83 9.98
N ARG A 46 -18.73 -23.70 9.36
CA ARG A 46 -18.76 -23.53 7.91
C ARG A 46 -18.03 -22.26 7.52
N ILE A 47 -17.16 -22.37 6.53
CA ILE A 47 -16.45 -21.24 5.91
C ILE A 47 -16.81 -21.22 4.42
N ASP A 48 -17.36 -20.13 3.91
CA ASP A 48 -17.64 -20.02 2.46
C ASP A 48 -16.38 -19.67 1.65
N GLU A 49 -16.51 -19.60 0.32
CA GLU A 49 -15.41 -19.22 -0.57
C GLU A 49 -14.95 -17.77 -0.36
N ALA A 50 -15.84 -16.95 0.18
CA ALA A 50 -15.59 -15.58 0.60
C ALA A 50 -15.12 -15.54 2.08
N GLY A 51 -14.56 -16.63 2.63
CA GLY A 51 -13.97 -16.63 3.97
C GLY A 51 -14.89 -16.28 5.13
N ASN A 52 -16.20 -16.11 4.91
CA ASN A 52 -17.17 -15.81 5.96
C ASN A 52 -17.40 -17.08 6.78
N ILE A 53 -17.51 -16.91 8.09
CA ILE A 53 -17.55 -18.02 9.05
C ILE A 53 -18.90 -18.05 9.75
N TRP A 54 -19.52 -19.22 9.76
CA TRP A 54 -20.69 -19.55 10.55
C TRP A 54 -20.37 -20.72 11.46
N ASP A 55 -20.97 -20.70 12.65
CA ASP A 55 -20.85 -21.78 13.60
C ASP A 55 -22.18 -22.12 14.29
N ARG A 56 -22.27 -23.38 14.70
CA ARG A 56 -23.29 -23.90 15.59
C ARG A 56 -22.64 -24.83 16.60
N VAL A 57 -23.19 -24.87 17.80
CA VAL A 57 -22.83 -25.86 18.81
C VAL A 57 -24.09 -26.62 19.14
N ILE A 58 -24.04 -27.94 19.03
CA ILE A 58 -25.16 -28.84 19.28
C ILE A 58 -24.94 -29.54 20.61
N ASP A 59 -25.97 -29.59 21.45
CA ASP A 59 -26.06 -30.48 22.61
C ASP A 59 -26.40 -31.88 22.09
N CYS A 60 -25.49 -32.84 22.26
CA CYS A 60 -25.61 -34.18 21.68
C CYS A 60 -26.67 -35.04 22.39
N ASP A 61 -27.03 -34.73 23.63
CA ASP A 61 -28.05 -35.48 24.38
C ASP A 61 -29.46 -35.04 23.97
N LEU A 62 -29.63 -33.74 23.72
CA LEU A 62 -30.90 -33.14 23.31
C LEU A 62 -31.07 -33.05 21.80
N GLU A 63 -29.99 -33.26 21.03
CA GLU A 63 -29.92 -33.09 19.57
C GLU A 63 -30.36 -31.68 19.10
N GLU A 64 -30.13 -30.66 19.92
CA GLU A 64 -30.56 -29.27 19.67
C GLU A 64 -29.44 -28.24 19.72
N ASP A 65 -29.68 -27.04 19.17
CA ASP A 65 -28.72 -25.94 19.25
C ASP A 65 -28.51 -25.49 20.70
N TYR A 66 -27.26 -25.48 21.13
CA TYR A 66 -26.85 -24.91 22.41
C TYR A 66 -26.76 -23.38 22.32
N LEU A 67 -27.93 -22.74 22.27
CA LEU A 67 -28.12 -21.29 22.19
C LEU A 67 -27.45 -20.44 23.30
N PRO A 68 -27.21 -20.95 24.54
CA PRO A 68 -26.56 -20.14 25.58
C PRO A 68 -25.20 -19.55 25.18
N LEU A 69 -24.46 -20.17 24.25
CA LEU A 69 -23.19 -19.62 23.76
C LEU A 69 -23.32 -18.34 22.94
N GLN A 70 -24.51 -18.08 22.38
CA GLN A 70 -24.78 -16.92 21.54
C GLN A 70 -25.23 -15.69 22.36
N GLN A 71 -25.50 -15.85 23.65
CA GLN A 71 -25.96 -14.75 24.51
C GLN A 71 -24.78 -14.06 25.19
N ALA A 72 -24.76 -12.73 25.15
CA ALA A 72 -23.71 -11.92 25.80
C ALA A 72 -23.83 -11.86 27.34
N ALA A 73 -24.98 -12.27 27.89
CA ALA A 73 -25.29 -12.19 29.32
C ALA A 73 -25.10 -13.54 30.02
N TRP A 74 -24.22 -13.54 31.01
CA TRP A 74 -23.70 -14.71 31.70
C TRP A 74 -24.64 -15.21 32.80
N GLN A 75 -25.10 -16.45 32.70
CA GLN A 75 -25.77 -17.13 33.82
C GLN A 75 -25.37 -18.61 33.86
N GLY A 76 -24.50 -18.97 34.82
CA GLY A 76 -24.18 -20.36 35.16
C GLY A 76 -22.70 -20.75 35.02
N THR A 77 -22.19 -21.55 35.95
CA THR A 77 -20.83 -22.11 35.95
C THR A 77 -20.62 -23.11 34.81
N TYR A 78 -21.64 -23.89 34.45
CA TYR A 78 -21.58 -24.90 33.39
C TYR A 78 -21.47 -24.27 31.98
N THR A 79 -22.32 -23.30 31.65
CA THR A 79 -22.24 -22.56 30.36
C THR A 79 -20.86 -21.92 30.15
N GLY A 80 -20.22 -21.46 31.24
CA GLY A 80 -18.85 -20.97 31.21
C GLY A 80 -17.82 -22.03 30.82
N GLN A 81 -17.98 -23.27 31.31
CA GLN A 81 -17.12 -24.41 30.95
C GLN A 81 -17.29 -24.79 29.48
N VAL A 82 -18.53 -24.87 28.99
CA VAL A 82 -18.82 -25.14 27.57
C VAL A 82 -18.19 -24.07 26.67
N ARG A 83 -18.31 -22.80 27.05
CA ARG A 83 -17.69 -21.69 26.31
C ARG A 83 -16.17 -21.77 26.31
N ALA A 84 -15.55 -22.08 27.45
CA ALA A 84 -14.10 -22.20 27.56
C ALA A 84 -13.59 -23.32 26.65
N ALA A 85 -14.20 -24.51 26.71
CA ALA A 85 -13.84 -25.63 25.86
C ALA A 85 -14.02 -25.32 24.36
N TYR A 86 -15.10 -24.60 24.01
CA TYR A 86 -15.30 -24.16 22.63
C TYR A 86 -14.25 -23.12 22.18
N LEU A 87 -13.87 -22.17 23.05
CA LEU A 87 -12.80 -21.20 22.74
C LEU A 87 -11.44 -21.88 22.55
N GLU A 88 -11.12 -22.92 23.31
CA GLU A 88 -9.90 -23.73 23.12
C GLU A 88 -9.90 -24.43 21.75
N LEU A 89 -11.06 -24.91 21.28
CA LEU A 89 -11.22 -25.44 19.93
C LEU A 89 -10.98 -24.35 18.88
N LEU A 90 -11.58 -23.18 19.03
CA LEU A 90 -11.39 -22.05 18.12
C LEU A 90 -9.92 -21.57 18.07
N GLU A 91 -9.23 -21.60 19.21
CA GLU A 91 -7.80 -21.27 19.29
C GLU A 91 -6.93 -22.27 18.53
N ARG A 92 -7.19 -23.58 18.67
CA ARG A 92 -6.48 -24.60 17.87
C ARG A 92 -6.68 -24.38 16.38
N LEU A 93 -7.92 -24.11 15.98
CA LEU A 93 -8.24 -23.79 14.59
C LEU A 93 -7.51 -22.53 14.12
N SER A 94 -7.52 -21.46 14.90
CA SER A 94 -6.80 -20.20 14.62
C SER A 94 -5.31 -20.46 14.33
N VAL A 95 -4.62 -21.12 15.25
CA VAL A 95 -3.18 -21.41 15.13
C VAL A 95 -2.89 -22.28 13.91
N ALA A 96 -3.74 -23.28 13.65
CA ALA A 96 -3.50 -24.24 12.58
C ALA A 96 -3.87 -23.70 11.20
N CYS A 97 -4.97 -22.96 11.08
CA CYS A 97 -5.61 -22.70 9.80
C CYS A 97 -5.72 -21.23 9.40
N PHE A 98 -5.46 -20.29 10.31
CA PHE A 98 -5.70 -18.87 10.06
C PHE A 98 -4.41 -18.05 10.09
N GLU A 99 -4.47 -16.88 9.47
CA GLU A 99 -3.47 -15.83 9.63
C GLU A 99 -4.14 -14.56 10.16
N VAL A 100 -3.43 -13.84 11.03
CA VAL A 100 -3.89 -12.56 11.55
C VAL A 100 -3.86 -11.52 10.43
N THR A 101 -4.95 -10.78 10.31
CA THR A 101 -5.08 -9.72 9.32
C THR A 101 -5.38 -8.37 9.98
N PRO A 102 -4.90 -7.25 9.39
CA PRO A 102 -5.07 -5.93 10.00
C PRO A 102 -6.52 -5.44 9.99
N PHE A 103 -7.34 -5.92 9.06
CA PHE A 103 -8.71 -5.47 8.83
C PHE A 103 -9.71 -6.62 8.95
N GLN A 104 -10.99 -6.27 9.13
CA GLN A 104 -12.09 -7.22 9.21
C GLN A 104 -12.61 -7.64 7.83
N SER A 105 -12.71 -6.69 6.90
CA SER A 105 -13.11 -6.98 5.53
C SER A 105 -11.97 -7.64 4.78
N MET A 106 -12.28 -8.72 4.05
CA MET A 106 -11.29 -9.33 3.18
C MET A 106 -10.84 -8.36 2.09
N GLN A 107 -11.72 -7.50 1.59
CA GLN A 107 -11.37 -6.54 0.55
C GLN A 107 -10.28 -5.58 1.02
N ALA A 108 -10.37 -5.05 2.26
CA ALA A 108 -9.30 -4.24 2.84
C ALA A 108 -7.99 -5.04 2.94
N ASN A 109 -8.05 -6.31 3.36
CA ASN A 109 -6.86 -7.16 3.47
C ASN A 109 -6.23 -7.51 2.12
N ARG A 110 -7.04 -7.74 1.07
CA ARG A 110 -6.56 -7.94 -0.30
C ARG A 110 -5.86 -6.68 -0.80
N LEU A 111 -6.46 -5.50 -0.58
CA LEU A 111 -5.82 -4.22 -0.91
C LEU A 111 -4.51 -4.03 -0.14
N ALA A 112 -4.48 -4.30 1.16
CA ALA A 112 -3.28 -4.17 2.01
C ALA A 112 -2.13 -5.07 1.54
N LYS A 113 -2.44 -6.34 1.21
CA LYS A 113 -1.50 -7.27 0.59
C LYS A 113 -0.99 -6.75 -0.75
N HIS A 114 -1.88 -6.21 -1.59
CA HIS A 114 -1.53 -5.62 -2.88
C HIS A 114 -0.57 -4.43 -2.72
N ILE A 115 -0.88 -3.47 -1.83
CA ILE A 115 -0.02 -2.32 -1.51
C ILE A 115 1.37 -2.78 -1.06
N THR A 116 1.42 -3.75 -0.14
CA THR A 116 2.68 -4.28 0.40
C THR A 116 3.53 -4.92 -0.71
N LYS A 117 2.89 -5.71 -1.58
CA LYS A 117 3.53 -6.41 -2.68
C LYS A 117 4.09 -5.46 -3.74
N GLU A 118 3.31 -4.46 -4.15
CA GLU A 118 3.67 -3.61 -5.30
C GLU A 118 4.52 -2.39 -4.90
N TRP A 119 4.25 -1.80 -3.75
CA TRP A 119 4.90 -0.54 -3.34
C TRP A 119 5.76 -0.69 -2.10
N SER A 120 5.51 -1.73 -1.29
CA SER A 120 6.10 -1.89 0.05
C SER A 120 5.95 -0.63 0.92
N ASP A 121 4.89 0.15 0.66
CA ASP A 121 4.56 1.33 1.46
C ASP A 121 4.09 0.84 2.85
N PRO A 122 4.67 1.37 3.95
CA PRO A 122 4.32 0.91 5.28
C PRO A 122 2.91 1.35 5.65
N MET A 123 2.20 0.43 6.31
CA MET A 123 0.97 0.73 7.04
C MET A 123 1.32 1.18 8.45
N ASP A 124 0.71 2.26 8.92
CA ASP A 124 0.90 2.76 10.29
C ASP A 124 -0.40 3.21 10.94
N TYR A 125 -0.39 3.36 12.27
CA TYR A 125 -1.55 3.71 13.09
C TYR A 125 -1.28 5.01 13.87
N PRO A 126 -1.38 6.18 13.21
CA PRO A 126 -0.87 7.43 13.77
C PRO A 126 -1.74 8.02 14.90
N PHE A 127 -2.93 7.49 15.16
CA PHE A 127 -3.89 8.07 16.11
C PHE A 127 -4.11 7.15 17.32
N GLU A 128 -3.57 7.52 18.48
CA GLU A 128 -3.73 6.75 19.72
C GLU A 128 -5.19 6.52 20.12
N LYS A 129 -6.07 7.51 19.87
CA LYS A 129 -7.51 7.42 20.18
C LYS A 129 -8.30 6.58 19.19
N HIS A 130 -7.70 6.23 18.05
CA HIS A 130 -8.30 5.45 16.99
C HIS A 130 -7.30 4.37 16.53
N PRO A 131 -7.01 3.37 17.39
CA PRO A 131 -5.97 2.38 17.12
C PRO A 131 -6.28 1.49 15.92
N ASP A 132 -7.54 1.44 15.48
CA ASP A 132 -7.97 0.68 14.31
C ASP A 132 -7.90 1.49 13.00
N LEU A 133 -7.52 2.77 13.06
CA LEU A 133 -7.35 3.60 11.87
C LEU A 133 -5.93 3.42 11.33
N ALA A 134 -5.84 2.64 10.26
CA ALA A 134 -4.61 2.43 9.51
C ALA A 134 -4.44 3.50 8.43
N THR A 135 -3.21 3.96 8.22
CA THR A 135 -2.86 4.88 7.14
C THR A 135 -1.72 4.36 6.28
N TYR A 136 -1.73 4.76 5.01
CA TYR A 136 -0.62 4.55 4.08
C TYR A 136 -0.07 5.89 3.61
N ARG A 137 1.26 5.98 3.54
CA ARG A 137 1.97 7.19 3.11
C ARG A 137 2.95 6.92 2.00
N VAL A 138 3.11 7.92 1.15
CA VAL A 138 4.23 8.02 0.22
C VAL A 138 4.87 9.39 0.29
N GLY A 139 6.20 9.44 0.36
CA GLY A 139 6.93 10.71 0.56
C GLY A 139 6.49 11.47 1.82
N GLY A 140 6.05 10.76 2.86
CA GLY A 140 5.56 11.34 4.12
C GLY A 140 4.13 11.90 4.07
N LYS A 141 3.39 11.71 2.97
CA LYS A 141 2.01 12.20 2.81
C LYS A 141 1.01 11.05 2.75
N TRP A 142 -0.11 11.17 3.44
CA TRP A 142 -1.20 10.20 3.38
C TRP A 142 -1.84 10.14 2.00
N TYR A 143 -2.04 8.93 1.48
CA TYR A 143 -2.84 8.71 0.27
C TYR A 143 -4.05 7.80 0.51
N ALA A 144 -3.97 6.88 1.48
CA ALA A 144 -5.11 6.05 1.88
C ALA A 144 -5.21 5.97 3.40
N MET A 145 -6.45 5.91 3.90
CA MET A 145 -6.77 5.67 5.31
C MET A 145 -7.87 4.61 5.35
N ILE A 146 -7.72 3.57 6.17
CA ILE A 146 -8.70 2.50 6.32
C ILE A 146 -9.12 2.42 7.79
N PHE A 147 -10.42 2.42 8.06
CA PHE A 147 -10.98 2.38 9.41
C PHE A 147 -12.43 1.90 9.43
N SER A 148 -12.89 1.42 10.59
CA SER A 148 -14.29 1.11 10.83
C SER A 148 -15.12 2.37 11.07
N LEU A 149 -16.29 2.44 10.44
CA LEU A 149 -17.18 3.59 10.47
C LEU A 149 -18.64 3.12 10.54
N LEU A 150 -19.44 3.74 11.42
CA LEU A 150 -20.89 3.62 11.33
C LEU A 150 -21.35 4.28 10.03
N ALA A 151 -21.95 3.52 9.12
CA ALA A 151 -22.29 3.97 7.77
C ALA A 151 -23.19 5.21 7.77
N ASP A 152 -24.03 5.41 8.79
CA ASP A 152 -24.88 6.59 9.00
C ASP A 152 -24.12 7.93 9.03
N LYS A 153 -22.79 7.88 9.22
CA LYS A 153 -21.93 9.07 9.15
C LYS A 153 -21.56 9.47 7.70
N LEU A 154 -21.89 8.65 6.72
CA LEU A 154 -21.75 8.93 5.29
C LEU A 154 -23.04 9.52 4.75
N ASP A 155 -22.91 10.43 3.77
CA ASP A 155 -24.05 11.06 3.13
C ASP A 155 -24.66 10.09 2.08
N GLN A 156 -25.99 10.02 2.01
CA GLN A 156 -26.74 9.30 0.95
C GLN A 156 -26.46 7.78 0.89
N ILE A 157 -26.33 7.13 2.05
CA ILE A 157 -26.20 5.67 2.11
C ILE A 157 -27.50 4.95 1.68
N PRO A 158 -27.41 3.76 1.06
CA PRO A 158 -28.57 2.90 0.82
C PRO A 158 -29.11 2.35 2.15
N GLU A 159 -30.41 2.06 2.19
CA GLU A 159 -31.10 1.56 3.39
C GLU A 159 -30.45 0.30 3.99
N ARG A 160 -29.89 -0.56 3.12
CA ARG A 160 -29.15 -1.76 3.54
C ARG A 160 -27.98 -1.47 4.49
N LEU A 161 -27.38 -0.28 4.45
CA LEU A 161 -26.22 0.08 5.28
C LEU A 161 -26.61 0.82 6.57
N VAL A 162 -27.87 1.24 6.73
CA VAL A 162 -28.32 2.01 7.90
C VAL A 162 -28.09 1.20 9.18
N GLY A 163 -27.46 1.82 10.18
CA GLY A 163 -27.10 1.20 11.45
C GLY A 163 -25.95 0.21 11.39
N GLN A 164 -25.33 -0.02 10.23
CA GLN A 164 -24.21 -0.96 10.08
C GLN A 164 -22.86 -0.27 10.29
N THR A 165 -21.95 -0.98 10.94
CA THR A 165 -20.53 -0.59 10.96
C THR A 165 -19.82 -1.28 9.79
N CYS A 166 -19.15 -0.51 8.94
CA CYS A 166 -18.39 -1.00 7.80
C CYS A 166 -16.95 -0.49 7.85
N GLU A 167 -16.03 -1.18 7.17
CA GLU A 167 -14.71 -0.62 6.89
C GLU A 167 -14.76 0.27 5.66
N VAL A 168 -14.10 1.41 5.78
CA VAL A 168 -14.10 2.46 4.77
C VAL A 168 -12.67 2.83 4.44
N MET A 169 -12.37 2.94 3.15
CA MET A 169 -11.13 3.53 2.65
C MET A 169 -11.36 4.98 2.21
N THR A 170 -10.66 5.92 2.83
CA THR A 170 -10.65 7.33 2.40
C THR A 170 -9.41 7.60 1.53
N VAL A 171 -9.62 8.08 0.30
CA VAL A 171 -8.57 8.33 -0.70
C VAL A 171 -8.73 9.67 -1.40
N LYS A 172 -7.60 10.28 -1.76
CA LYS A 172 -7.52 11.52 -2.54
C LYS A 172 -7.84 11.25 -4.01
N VAL A 173 -8.66 12.11 -4.63
CA VAL A 173 -9.06 12.03 -6.04
C VAL A 173 -8.86 13.37 -6.75
N ASN A 174 -8.88 13.37 -8.08
CA ASN A 174 -8.90 14.61 -8.85
C ASN A 174 -10.29 15.24 -8.73
N PRO A 175 -10.41 16.55 -8.38
CA PRO A 175 -11.70 17.22 -8.30
C PRO A 175 -12.59 17.09 -9.54
N LYS A 176 -11.99 16.89 -10.72
CA LYS A 176 -12.71 16.69 -11.98
C LYS A 176 -13.47 15.36 -12.04
N ASP A 177 -13.01 14.34 -11.32
CA ASP A 177 -13.57 12.98 -11.36
C ASP A 177 -14.69 12.82 -10.32
N LEU A 178 -14.78 13.72 -9.33
CA LEU A 178 -15.76 13.67 -8.25
C LEU A 178 -17.22 13.50 -8.71
N PRO A 179 -17.73 14.26 -9.70
CA PRO A 179 -19.12 14.11 -10.11
C PRO A 179 -19.47 12.71 -10.63
N GLN A 180 -18.52 12.04 -11.28
CA GLN A 180 -18.70 10.68 -11.78
C GLN A 180 -18.54 9.65 -10.66
N LEU A 181 -17.51 9.80 -9.82
CA LEU A 181 -17.24 8.88 -8.70
C LEU A 181 -18.41 8.84 -7.71
N LEU A 182 -19.01 9.99 -7.39
CA LEU A 182 -20.13 10.07 -6.44
C LEU A 182 -21.46 9.55 -6.98
N GLN A 183 -21.54 9.18 -8.27
CA GLN A 183 -22.70 8.48 -8.83
C GLN A 183 -22.59 6.96 -8.68
N GLN A 184 -21.40 6.44 -8.35
CA GLN A 184 -21.16 5.01 -8.22
C GLN A 184 -21.56 4.53 -6.82
N GLU A 185 -22.35 3.46 -6.75
CA GLU A 185 -22.67 2.80 -5.48
C GLU A 185 -21.38 2.34 -4.78
N GLY A 186 -21.28 2.58 -3.48
CA GLY A 186 -20.10 2.26 -2.66
C GLY A 186 -19.09 3.41 -2.52
N ILE A 187 -19.25 4.50 -3.28
CA ILE A 187 -18.39 5.70 -3.17
C ILE A 187 -19.21 6.89 -2.67
N TYR A 188 -18.74 7.52 -1.61
CA TYR A 188 -19.43 8.58 -0.88
C TYR A 188 -18.55 9.82 -0.69
N PRO A 189 -19.13 10.98 -0.36
CA PRO A 189 -18.35 12.14 0.07
C PRO A 189 -17.38 11.79 1.20
N ALA A 190 -16.24 12.47 1.23
CA ALA A 190 -15.22 12.21 2.24
C ALA A 190 -15.75 12.38 3.67
N TYR A 191 -15.44 11.41 4.52
CA TYR A 191 -15.53 11.50 5.98
C TYR A 191 -14.13 11.88 6.54
N HIS A 192 -14.10 12.82 7.50
CA HIS A 192 -12.91 13.51 8.05
C HIS A 192 -12.07 14.36 7.07
N MET A 193 -11.92 13.96 5.81
CA MET A 193 -11.10 14.66 4.82
C MET A 193 -11.91 15.68 3.99
N SER A 194 -11.22 16.50 3.20
CA SER A 194 -11.86 17.52 2.36
C SER A 194 -12.74 16.88 1.28
N LYS A 195 -14.04 17.19 1.28
CA LYS A 195 -15.01 16.75 0.26
C LYS A 195 -14.71 17.26 -1.16
N ASN A 196 -13.75 18.19 -1.33
CA ASN A 196 -13.38 18.76 -2.63
C ASN A 196 -12.33 17.95 -3.39
N ASN A 197 -11.63 17.02 -2.73
CA ASN A 197 -10.60 16.20 -3.38
C ASN A 197 -10.34 14.87 -2.68
N TRP A 198 -11.28 14.39 -1.86
CA TRP A 198 -11.26 13.06 -1.26
C TRP A 198 -12.64 12.43 -1.37
N VAL A 199 -12.68 11.10 -1.35
CA VAL A 199 -13.89 10.28 -1.28
C VAL A 199 -13.72 9.20 -0.23
N SER A 200 -14.84 8.69 0.27
CA SER A 200 -14.92 7.52 1.15
C SER A 200 -15.45 6.34 0.35
N VAL A 201 -14.75 5.21 0.36
CA VAL A 201 -15.19 3.98 -0.32
C VAL A 201 -15.53 2.93 0.73
N VAL A 202 -16.75 2.41 0.73
CA VAL A 202 -17.13 1.29 1.59
C VAL A 202 -16.52 0.00 1.04
N LEU A 203 -15.87 -0.79 1.89
CA LEU A 203 -15.14 -2.00 1.51
C LEU A 203 -16.02 -3.24 1.64
N ASP A 204 -17.09 -3.29 0.83
CA ASP A 204 -18.12 -4.34 0.79
C ASP A 204 -18.20 -5.06 -0.58
N ASP A 205 -17.11 -5.04 -1.35
CA ASP A 205 -16.99 -5.65 -2.69
C ASP A 205 -17.89 -5.03 -3.78
N LYS A 206 -18.63 -3.95 -3.50
CA LYS A 206 -19.40 -3.21 -4.53
C LYS A 206 -18.51 -2.43 -5.49
N VAL A 207 -17.45 -1.82 -4.95
CA VAL A 207 -16.36 -1.30 -5.77
C VAL A 207 -15.37 -2.44 -5.96
N THR A 208 -15.12 -2.83 -7.21
CA THR A 208 -14.24 -3.96 -7.50
C THR A 208 -12.80 -3.69 -7.06
N ASP A 209 -12.04 -4.76 -6.80
CA ASP A 209 -10.62 -4.64 -6.39
C ASP A 209 -9.78 -3.84 -7.39
N ASP A 210 -10.04 -3.97 -8.69
CA ASP A 210 -9.34 -3.21 -9.73
C ASP A 210 -9.65 -1.71 -9.65
N GLN A 211 -10.91 -1.34 -9.41
CA GLN A 211 -11.30 0.06 -9.22
C GLN A 211 -10.70 0.62 -7.94
N LEU A 212 -10.74 -0.16 -6.85
CA LEU A 212 -10.16 0.22 -5.56
C LEU A 212 -8.66 0.45 -5.68
N TRP A 213 -7.97 -0.44 -6.39
CA TRP A 213 -6.55 -0.32 -6.71
C TRP A 213 -6.25 0.91 -7.57
N GLY A 214 -7.08 1.19 -8.58
CA GLY A 214 -6.98 2.40 -9.41
C GLY A 214 -7.09 3.67 -8.58
N LEU A 215 -8.06 3.74 -7.67
CA LEU A 215 -8.24 4.87 -6.75
C LEU A 215 -7.03 5.05 -5.82
N ALA A 216 -6.54 3.97 -5.21
CA ALA A 216 -5.36 4.01 -4.35
C ALA A 216 -4.11 4.48 -5.12
N THR A 217 -3.92 3.98 -6.35
CA THR A 217 -2.81 4.33 -7.24
C THR A 217 -2.85 5.81 -7.62
N GLN A 218 -4.01 6.29 -8.08
CA GLN A 218 -4.22 7.70 -8.44
C GLN A 218 -4.00 8.59 -7.21
N SER A 219 -4.52 8.19 -6.05
CA SER A 219 -4.33 8.93 -4.81
C SER A 219 -2.87 9.07 -4.43
N ARG A 220 -2.13 7.96 -4.47
CA ARG A 220 -0.69 7.89 -4.23
C ARG A 220 0.08 8.82 -5.16
N GLN A 221 -0.28 8.86 -6.44
CA GLN A 221 0.31 9.75 -7.43
C GLN A 221 -0.05 11.23 -7.18
N LEU A 222 -1.29 11.54 -6.80
CA LEU A 222 -1.73 12.91 -6.52
C LEU A 222 -1.00 13.54 -5.32
N VAL A 223 -0.64 12.75 -4.32
CA VAL A 223 0.07 13.27 -3.14
C VAL A 223 1.58 13.39 -3.37
N ASN A 224 2.15 12.55 -4.25
CA ASN A 224 3.57 12.53 -4.57
C ASN A 224 3.86 12.46 -6.09
N PRO A 225 3.40 13.44 -6.89
CA PRO A 225 3.40 13.35 -8.35
C PRO A 225 4.80 13.28 -8.97
N ASN A 226 5.79 13.81 -8.26
CA ASN A 226 7.18 13.87 -8.71
C ASN A 226 8.09 12.91 -7.96
N GLY A 227 7.56 12.01 -7.13
CA GLY A 227 8.37 11.19 -6.24
C GLY A 227 8.15 9.69 -6.38
N LEU A 228 7.27 9.24 -7.27
CA LEU A 228 7.05 7.82 -7.55
C LEU A 228 7.95 7.35 -8.69
N SER A 229 8.42 6.11 -8.59
CA SER A 229 9.14 5.45 -9.68
C SER A 229 8.15 5.05 -10.78
N ASN A 230 8.55 5.17 -12.04
CA ASN A 230 7.77 4.63 -13.14
C ASN A 230 8.11 3.14 -13.34
N PRO A 231 7.18 2.20 -13.10
CA PRO A 231 7.46 0.77 -13.25
C PRO A 231 7.60 0.33 -14.72
N ASN A 232 7.07 1.12 -15.66
CA ASN A 232 7.04 0.76 -17.09
C ASN A 232 7.93 1.66 -17.96
N SER A 233 8.67 2.60 -17.37
CA SER A 233 9.61 3.44 -18.10
C SER A 233 10.76 3.86 -17.18
N PRO A 234 11.92 4.27 -17.71
CA PRO A 234 12.99 4.80 -16.86
C PRO A 234 12.53 6.04 -16.08
N ASP A 235 13.00 6.17 -14.85
CA ASP A 235 12.88 7.41 -14.09
C ASP A 235 13.90 8.44 -14.57
N TYR A 236 13.56 9.71 -14.40
CA TYR A 236 14.42 10.83 -14.73
C TYR A 236 14.79 11.56 -13.44
N TRP A 237 16.08 11.62 -13.15
CA TRP A 237 16.63 12.17 -11.93
C TRP A 237 17.41 13.43 -12.21
N VAL A 238 17.49 14.32 -11.21
CA VAL A 238 18.50 15.36 -11.16
C VAL A 238 19.31 15.23 -9.87
N ILE A 239 20.63 15.28 -10.01
CA ILE A 239 21.58 15.16 -8.91
C ILE A 239 22.52 16.38 -8.87
N PRO A 240 22.91 16.87 -7.68
CA PRO A 240 23.86 17.97 -7.58
C PRO A 240 25.31 17.48 -7.71
N ALA A 241 26.12 18.24 -8.44
CA ALA A 241 27.58 18.11 -8.49
C ALA A 241 28.24 19.45 -8.11
N ASN A 242 29.21 19.40 -7.20
CA ASN A 242 29.93 20.57 -6.75
C ASN A 242 31.40 20.49 -7.22
N LEU A 243 31.75 21.33 -8.19
CA LEU A 243 33.08 21.36 -8.82
C LEU A 243 34.21 21.66 -7.84
N LYS A 244 33.93 22.21 -6.65
CA LYS A 244 34.95 22.40 -5.60
C LYS A 244 35.45 21.07 -5.03
N TYR A 245 34.59 20.05 -5.00
CA TYR A 245 34.91 18.75 -4.41
C TYR A 245 35.17 17.68 -5.48
N TYR A 246 34.65 17.86 -6.68
CA TYR A 246 34.75 16.88 -7.74
C TYR A 246 34.74 17.51 -9.14
N ASP A 247 35.84 17.33 -9.86
CA ASP A 247 35.96 17.77 -11.25
C ASP A 247 35.40 16.71 -12.20
N ILE A 248 34.09 16.79 -12.37
CA ILE A 248 33.35 15.92 -13.29
C ILE A 248 33.66 16.23 -14.76
N ASP A 249 34.10 17.45 -15.08
CA ASP A 249 34.38 17.85 -16.46
C ASP A 249 35.65 17.15 -16.95
N ALA A 250 36.69 17.10 -16.12
CA ALA A 250 37.91 16.33 -16.43
C ALA A 250 37.62 14.83 -16.62
N GLU A 251 36.75 14.26 -15.79
CA GLU A 251 36.41 12.85 -15.86
C GLU A 251 35.64 12.50 -17.14
N PHE A 252 34.64 13.31 -17.50
CA PHE A 252 33.88 13.13 -18.74
C PHE A 252 34.65 13.50 -20.01
N ALA A 253 35.72 14.30 -19.89
CA ALA A 253 36.65 14.55 -20.99
C ALA A 253 37.55 13.32 -21.24
N ALA A 254 37.89 12.56 -20.20
CA ALA A 254 38.71 11.36 -20.31
C ALA A 254 37.89 10.10 -20.65
N ASN A 255 36.65 10.00 -20.16
CA ASN A 255 35.81 8.81 -20.30
C ASN A 255 34.36 9.18 -20.61
N ASP A 256 33.73 8.46 -21.52
CA ASP A 256 32.28 8.60 -21.75
C ASP A 256 31.43 7.86 -20.72
N VAL A 257 32.06 6.99 -19.91
CA VAL A 257 31.43 6.24 -18.82
C VAL A 257 32.21 6.46 -17.53
N ILE A 258 31.53 6.86 -16.47
CA ILE A 258 32.13 7.20 -15.18
C ILE A 258 31.45 6.48 -14.03
N LEU A 259 32.13 6.42 -12.88
CA LEU A 259 31.56 5.94 -11.62
C LEU A 259 31.07 7.10 -10.76
N TRP A 260 29.81 7.04 -10.34
CA TRP A 260 29.18 8.06 -9.52
C TRP A 260 28.66 7.48 -8.20
N THR A 261 28.57 8.31 -7.16
CA THR A 261 27.96 7.91 -5.88
C THR A 261 26.49 7.56 -6.06
N GLN A 262 26.09 6.32 -5.76
CA GLN A 262 24.68 5.94 -5.80
C GLN A 262 23.99 6.43 -4.54
N LYS A 263 22.90 7.15 -4.72
CA LYS A 263 22.01 7.63 -3.66
C LYS A 263 20.58 7.59 -4.17
N ALA A 264 19.62 7.39 -3.27
CA ALA A 264 18.21 7.13 -3.60
C ALA A 264 18.03 5.81 -4.39
N GLY A 265 16.78 5.40 -4.61
CA GLY A 265 16.43 4.21 -5.40
C GLY A 265 16.53 4.47 -6.90
N ILE A 266 17.70 4.93 -7.37
CA ILE A 266 18.02 5.05 -8.80
C ILE A 266 18.33 3.65 -9.33
N ALA A 267 17.64 3.24 -10.39
CA ALA A 267 17.72 1.90 -10.96
C ALA A 267 18.50 1.87 -12.29
N VAL A 268 18.91 0.69 -12.72
CA VAL A 268 19.48 0.47 -14.06
C VAL A 268 18.44 0.85 -15.12
N GLY A 269 18.87 1.56 -16.16
CA GLY A 269 18.00 2.09 -17.21
C GLY A 269 17.53 3.52 -16.96
N ASP A 270 17.54 4.00 -15.71
CA ASP A 270 17.18 5.38 -15.37
C ASP A 270 18.10 6.40 -16.05
N TYR A 271 17.60 7.62 -16.12
CA TYR A 271 18.34 8.77 -16.62
C TYR A 271 18.64 9.77 -15.52
N VAL A 272 19.88 10.26 -15.50
CA VAL A 272 20.40 11.17 -14.47
C VAL A 272 20.91 12.43 -15.13
N LEU A 273 20.31 13.57 -14.77
CA LEU A 273 20.78 14.90 -15.14
C LEU A 273 21.65 15.47 -14.03
N ILE A 274 22.86 15.87 -14.38
CA ILE A 274 23.84 16.37 -13.41
C ILE A 274 23.79 17.90 -13.40
N TYR A 275 23.29 18.41 -12.29
CA TYR A 275 23.20 19.84 -12.00
C TYR A 275 24.46 20.34 -11.32
N ILE A 276 25.18 21.24 -11.97
CA ILE A 276 26.35 21.89 -11.40
C ILE A 276 25.88 22.99 -10.44
N THR A 277 26.30 22.87 -9.18
CA THR A 277 25.93 23.83 -8.13
C THR A 277 26.59 25.20 -8.35
N ALA A 278 26.42 26.15 -7.42
CA ALA A 278 27.00 27.48 -7.53
C ALA A 278 28.53 27.43 -7.78
N PRO A 279 29.08 28.28 -8.66
CA PRO A 279 28.43 29.44 -9.29
C PRO A 279 27.60 29.13 -10.55
N VAL A 280 27.75 27.95 -11.15
CA VAL A 280 27.17 27.62 -12.47
C VAL A 280 25.65 27.55 -12.45
N LYS A 281 25.08 26.86 -11.45
CA LYS A 281 23.63 26.71 -11.27
C LYS A 281 22.88 26.26 -12.53
N SER A 282 23.39 25.23 -13.20
CA SER A 282 22.82 24.71 -14.46
C SER A 282 23.02 23.21 -14.59
N ILE A 283 22.10 22.51 -15.26
CA ILE A 283 22.34 21.13 -15.71
C ILE A 283 23.38 21.16 -16.82
N ARG A 284 24.42 20.33 -16.69
CA ARG A 284 25.50 20.23 -17.69
C ARG A 284 25.56 18.89 -18.39
N TYR A 285 25.20 17.80 -17.72
CA TYR A 285 25.24 16.47 -18.32
C TYR A 285 23.90 15.77 -18.16
N ALA A 286 23.53 15.00 -19.18
CA ALA A 286 22.54 13.93 -19.08
C ALA A 286 23.24 12.59 -19.26
N CYS A 287 22.90 11.64 -18.41
CA CYS A 287 23.52 10.33 -18.38
C CYS A 287 22.48 9.23 -18.27
N GLN A 288 22.81 8.04 -18.76
CA GLN A 288 22.05 6.81 -18.51
C GLN A 288 22.76 5.96 -17.47
N VAL A 289 21.98 5.38 -16.56
CA VAL A 289 22.46 4.45 -15.53
C VAL A 289 22.60 3.06 -16.15
N LEU A 290 23.83 2.55 -16.20
CA LEU A 290 24.13 1.24 -16.77
C LEU A 290 24.15 0.12 -15.73
N GLU A 291 24.53 0.46 -14.50
CA GLU A 291 24.78 -0.50 -13.44
C GLU A 291 24.60 0.21 -12.09
N THR A 292 24.01 -0.48 -11.12
CA THR A 292 23.78 0.00 -9.76
C THR A 292 24.35 -0.98 -8.74
N ASP A 293 24.38 -0.56 -7.48
CA ASP A 293 24.79 -1.37 -6.32
C ASP A 293 26.26 -1.84 -6.37
N ILE A 294 27.11 -1.08 -7.07
CA ILE A 294 28.54 -1.35 -7.15
C ILE A 294 29.21 -0.98 -5.82
N PRO A 295 29.92 -1.88 -5.13
CA PRO A 295 30.62 -1.54 -3.89
C PRO A 295 31.67 -0.45 -4.08
N ASN A 296 31.76 0.50 -3.14
CA ASN A 296 32.79 1.54 -3.14
C ASN A 296 34.11 1.02 -2.56
N GLU A 297 34.91 0.34 -3.36
CA GLU A 297 36.23 -0.21 -2.97
C GLU A 297 37.34 0.86 -2.98
N GLY A 298 37.11 1.98 -2.29
CA GLY A 298 38.07 3.07 -2.16
C GLY A 298 38.08 4.08 -3.31
N TYR A 299 37.20 3.92 -4.31
CA TYR A 299 37.03 4.90 -5.40
C TYR A 299 36.67 6.29 -4.87
N ARG A 300 35.71 6.34 -3.93
CA ARG A 300 35.39 7.54 -3.17
C ARG A 300 36.01 7.42 -1.78
N LYS A 301 36.88 8.37 -1.43
CA LYS A 301 37.55 8.45 -0.13
C LYS A 301 36.61 8.78 1.05
N ASN A 302 35.35 9.10 0.79
CA ASN A 302 34.39 9.43 1.84
C ASN A 302 33.79 8.13 2.42
N PRO A 303 33.92 7.88 3.73
CA PRO A 303 33.45 6.64 4.36
C PRO A 303 31.92 6.50 4.37
N ASN A 304 31.17 7.58 4.16
CA ASN A 304 29.69 7.54 4.10
C ASN A 304 29.16 7.19 2.70
N ILE A 305 30.00 6.60 1.84
CA ILE A 305 29.64 6.19 0.49
C ILE A 305 29.92 4.70 0.37
N ASP A 306 28.86 3.90 0.44
CA ASP A 306 28.99 2.43 0.37
C ASP A 306 28.82 1.91 -1.06
N LYS A 307 28.01 2.60 -1.86
CA LYS A 307 27.59 2.17 -3.20
C LYS A 307 27.84 3.22 -4.27
N LEU A 308 28.15 2.74 -5.46
CA LEU A 308 28.37 3.48 -6.68
C LEU A 308 27.42 2.99 -7.77
N MET A 309 27.23 3.82 -8.78
CA MET A 309 26.52 3.50 -10.00
C MET A 309 27.37 3.91 -11.21
N ARG A 310 27.19 3.20 -12.32
CA ARG A 310 27.90 3.47 -13.57
C ARG A 310 27.04 4.36 -14.46
N LEU A 311 27.55 5.53 -14.80
CA LEU A 311 26.86 6.51 -15.64
C LEU A 311 27.52 6.62 -17.00
N ARG A 312 26.75 6.48 -18.07
CA ARG A 312 27.18 6.80 -19.43
C ARG A 312 26.68 8.18 -19.83
N LYS A 313 27.58 9.06 -20.28
CA LYS A 313 27.24 10.38 -20.82
C LYS A 313 26.43 10.22 -22.10
N CYS A 314 25.23 10.78 -22.12
CA CYS A 314 24.36 10.83 -23.31
C CYS A 314 24.49 12.19 -24.00
N GLN A 315 24.47 13.28 -23.22
CA GLN A 315 24.48 14.63 -23.74
C GLN A 315 25.21 15.58 -22.78
N GLN A 316 25.87 16.58 -23.36
CA GLN A 316 26.43 17.73 -22.62
C GLN A 316 25.74 19.01 -23.08
N TYR A 317 25.47 19.90 -22.13
CA TYR A 317 24.79 21.18 -22.33
C TYR A 317 25.72 22.34 -22.00
N LYS A 318 25.48 23.48 -22.67
CA LYS A 318 26.13 24.74 -22.31
C LYS A 318 25.54 25.29 -21.01
N ASP A 319 26.39 25.82 -20.15
CA ASP A 319 25.96 26.49 -18.93
C ASP A 319 24.96 27.60 -19.26
N GLY A 320 23.87 27.66 -18.50
CA GLY A 320 22.79 28.63 -18.69
C GLY A 320 21.65 28.13 -19.59
N LEU A 321 21.86 27.10 -20.42
CA LEU A 321 20.79 26.53 -21.24
C LEU A 321 19.68 25.90 -20.37
N LEU A 322 20.09 25.09 -19.40
CA LEU A 322 19.21 24.44 -18.44
C LEU A 322 19.49 25.01 -17.04
N SER A 323 19.18 26.29 -16.86
CA SER A 323 19.47 27.04 -15.63
C SER A 323 18.53 26.64 -14.48
N LEU A 324 18.92 26.98 -13.24
CA LEU A 324 18.04 26.81 -12.08
C LEU A 324 16.71 27.55 -12.22
N ASP A 325 16.70 28.72 -12.88
CA ASP A 325 15.47 29.50 -13.03
C ASP A 325 14.51 28.87 -14.04
N LEU A 326 15.02 28.33 -15.15
CA LEU A 326 14.23 27.49 -16.05
C LEU A 326 13.69 26.24 -15.34
N MET A 327 14.50 25.59 -14.53
CA MET A 327 14.08 24.42 -13.75
C MET A 327 12.96 24.78 -12.75
N LYS A 328 13.02 25.95 -12.11
CA LYS A 328 11.96 26.44 -11.21
C LYS A 328 10.64 26.63 -11.94
N GLU A 329 10.66 27.24 -13.13
CA GLU A 329 9.47 27.42 -13.98
C GLU A 329 8.80 26.07 -14.30
N HIS A 330 9.59 25.01 -14.39
CA HIS A 330 9.12 23.65 -14.66
C HIS A 330 8.99 22.78 -13.41
N GLY A 331 8.95 23.35 -12.19
CA GLY A 331 8.59 22.60 -10.96
C GLY A 331 9.76 22.01 -10.16
N VAL A 332 11.00 22.37 -10.49
CA VAL A 332 12.21 21.98 -9.75
C VAL A 332 12.83 23.20 -9.06
N ALA A 333 12.35 23.51 -7.86
CA ALA A 333 12.75 24.74 -7.15
C ALA A 333 14.20 24.78 -6.64
N ALA A 334 14.76 23.62 -6.28
CA ALA A 334 16.12 23.49 -5.76
C ALA A 334 16.64 22.05 -5.92
N VAL A 335 17.96 21.89 -6.03
CA VAL A 335 18.63 20.60 -6.11
C VAL A 335 19.62 20.50 -4.94
N ARG A 336 19.18 19.90 -3.83
CA ARG A 336 19.99 19.70 -2.60
C ARG A 336 20.46 18.25 -2.42
N GLY A 337 19.95 17.34 -3.24
CA GLY A 337 20.25 15.92 -3.27
C GLY A 337 19.58 15.30 -4.50
N PRO A 338 19.72 13.99 -4.71
CA PRO A 338 19.00 13.28 -5.77
C PRO A 338 17.51 13.48 -5.64
N ARG A 339 16.86 13.81 -6.74
CA ARG A 339 15.40 13.92 -6.83
C ARG A 339 14.95 13.58 -8.23
N ARG A 340 13.74 13.01 -8.35
CA ARG A 340 13.09 12.85 -9.64
C ARG A 340 12.73 14.22 -10.23
N LEU A 341 12.80 14.30 -11.56
CA LEU A 341 12.34 15.43 -12.35
C LEU A 341 10.80 15.47 -12.35
N SER A 342 10.25 16.67 -12.50
CA SER A 342 8.81 16.84 -12.67
C SER A 342 8.38 16.40 -14.08
N PRO A 343 7.14 15.92 -14.28
CA PRO A 343 6.61 15.62 -15.59
C PRO A 343 6.70 16.80 -16.57
N GLN A 344 6.50 18.04 -16.09
CA GLN A 344 6.61 19.24 -16.94
C GLN A 344 8.02 19.44 -17.48
N LEU A 345 9.05 19.24 -16.64
CA LEU A 345 10.43 19.39 -17.08
C LEU A 345 10.85 18.25 -18.02
N ILE A 346 10.39 17.02 -17.76
CA ILE A 346 10.63 15.88 -18.66
C ILE A 346 10.01 16.17 -20.03
N ALA A 347 8.75 16.60 -20.07
CA ALA A 347 8.06 16.94 -21.32
C ALA A 347 8.79 18.05 -22.09
N PHE A 348 9.21 19.12 -21.40
CA PHE A 348 10.01 20.20 -21.98
C PHE A 348 11.33 19.69 -22.58
N LEU A 349 12.08 18.87 -21.83
CA LEU A 349 13.36 18.33 -22.28
C LEU A 349 13.22 17.44 -23.52
N LYS A 350 12.13 16.66 -23.61
CA LYS A 350 11.80 15.86 -24.79
C LYS A 350 11.36 16.72 -25.97
N GLU A 351 10.48 17.70 -25.75
CA GLU A 351 9.99 18.61 -26.79
C GLU A 351 11.13 19.41 -27.44
N LYS A 352 12.09 19.87 -26.64
CA LYS A 352 13.26 20.60 -27.14
C LYS A 352 14.38 19.70 -27.68
N GLU A 353 14.16 18.39 -27.71
CA GLU A 353 15.15 17.37 -28.09
C GLU A 353 16.47 17.49 -27.29
N TYR A 354 16.39 18.09 -26.10
CA TYR A 354 17.52 18.19 -25.19
C TYR A 354 17.81 16.84 -24.55
N PHE A 355 16.84 15.93 -24.52
CA PHE A 355 17.00 14.58 -24.03
C PHE A 355 16.86 13.56 -25.16
N LYS A 356 17.97 12.91 -25.54
CA LYS A 356 17.96 11.80 -26.49
C LYS A 356 18.05 10.48 -25.73
N GLU A 357 16.94 9.76 -25.72
CA GLU A 357 16.94 8.36 -25.31
C GLU A 357 17.66 7.58 -26.42
N ASN A 358 18.79 6.95 -26.09
CA ASN A 358 19.41 6.03 -27.04
C ASN A 358 18.59 4.75 -27.03
N ASN A 359 17.84 4.50 -28.11
CA ASN A 359 17.15 3.23 -28.37
C ASN A 359 18.13 2.06 -28.35
#